data_AF-A0A2R6DYQ7-F1
#
_entry.id   AF-A0A2R6DYQ7-F1
#
_cell.length_a   1.000
_cell.length_b   1.000
_cell.length_c   1.000
_cell.angle_alpha   90.00
_cell.angle_beta   90.00
_cell.angle_gamma   90.00
#
_symmetry.space_group_name_H-M   'P 1'
#
loop_
_entity.id
_entity.type
_entity.pdbx_description
1 polymer ?
#
loop_
_entity_poly.entity_id
_entity_poly.type
_entity_poly.pdbx_seq_one_letter_code
_entity_poly.pdbx_strand_id
1 'polypeptide(L)'
;MADDEADEWRFSIDEVGPDEEDRDEREAGWGQDTDATRDGDEDSDAWRVTVGEDNDGPTVAVGGPERAAEEPGEDDGNVAGTLAPGSPVEPGTPAPENVAFATAGAVLTAVVLAGIVVPLDPTTVGTITGVIVLGAAALYALFRRF
;
A
#
# COMPACT_ATOMS: atom_id res chain seq x y z
N MET A 1 32.16 17.80 38.13
CA MET A 1 32.33 18.44 36.82
C MET A 1 31.24 17.85 35.94
N ALA A 2 30.29 18.68 35.50
CA ALA A 2 29.29 18.29 34.52
C ALA A 2 29.89 18.67 33.17
N ASP A 3 30.27 17.67 32.39
CA ASP A 3 30.62 17.86 30.98
C ASP A 3 29.47 17.25 30.19
N ASP A 4 28.40 18.03 30.07
CA ASP A 4 27.34 17.82 29.07
C ASP A 4 27.92 18.22 27.71
N GLU A 5 28.76 17.36 27.14
CA GLU A 5 29.10 17.43 25.72
C GLU A 5 27.90 16.89 24.96
N ALA A 6 27.01 17.82 24.61
CA ALA A 6 25.96 17.59 23.62
C ALA A 6 26.63 17.05 22.35
N ASP A 7 26.51 15.75 22.11
CA ASP A 7 26.82 15.12 20.83
C ASP A 7 25.96 15.79 19.75
N GLU A 8 26.52 16.83 19.16
CA GLU A 8 25.91 17.62 18.11
C GLU A 8 25.78 16.73 16.88
N TRP A 9 24.55 16.31 16.59
CA TRP A 9 24.22 15.47 15.46
C TRP A 9 24.67 16.15 14.17
N ARG A 10 25.75 15.65 13.56
CA ARG A 10 26.25 16.10 12.26
C ARG A 10 25.80 15.10 11.19
N PHE A 11 24.95 15.57 10.29
CA PHE A 11 24.53 14.85 9.10
C PHE A 11 25.69 14.85 8.08
N SER A 12 26.27 13.69 7.80
CA SER A 12 27.24 13.53 6.71
C SER A 12 26.52 13.15 5.43
N ILE A 13 26.61 14.01 4.40
CA ILE A 13 26.23 13.68 3.03
C ILE A 13 27.38 12.88 2.44
N ASP A 14 27.11 11.65 2.01
CA ASP A 14 28.04 10.87 1.20
C ASP A 14 28.03 11.47 -0.21
N GLU A 15 29.16 12.00 -0.65
CA GLU A 15 29.32 12.59 -1.98
C GLU A 15 29.25 11.45 -3.01
N VAL A 16 28.18 11.42 -3.79
CA VAL A 16 28.06 10.51 -4.94
C VAL A 16 29.18 10.83 -5.91
N GLY A 17 29.94 9.78 -6.29
CA GLY A 17 31.16 9.88 -7.08
C GLY A 17 31.00 10.60 -8.43
N PRO A 18 32.11 11.02 -9.04
CA PRO A 18 32.10 11.97 -10.14
C PRO A 18 31.32 11.43 -11.35
N ASP A 19 30.43 12.27 -11.87
CA ASP A 19 29.77 12.06 -13.15
C ASP A 19 30.84 12.03 -14.25
N GLU A 20 31.16 10.85 -14.78
CA GLU A 20 31.99 10.71 -15.98
C GLU A 20 31.15 11.10 -17.21
N GLU A 21 31.03 12.41 -17.45
CA GLU A 21 30.89 12.93 -18.81
C GLU A 21 32.27 12.89 -19.46
N ASP A 22 32.49 11.96 -20.40
CA ASP A 22 33.36 12.23 -21.54
C ASP A 22 32.96 11.37 -22.75
N ARG A 23 32.43 12.08 -23.76
CA ARG A 23 32.35 11.69 -25.18
C ARG A 23 33.80 11.64 -25.72
N ASP A 24 34.23 10.87 -26.70
CA ASP A 24 33.69 10.39 -27.97
C ASP A 24 34.58 9.19 -28.41
N GLU A 25 34.08 8.26 -29.23
CA GLU A 25 34.69 7.90 -30.54
C GLU A 25 33.86 6.83 -31.27
N ARG A 26 33.91 6.89 -32.60
CA ARG A 26 32.92 6.43 -33.58
C ARG A 26 33.14 4.99 -34.06
N GLU A 27 32.16 4.51 -34.85
CA GLU A 27 32.08 3.29 -35.70
C GLU A 27 31.28 2.13 -35.07
N ALA A 28 30.26 1.53 -35.67
CA ALA A 28 29.60 1.69 -36.96
C ALA A 28 28.25 0.92 -36.90
N GLY A 29 27.22 1.37 -37.64
CA GLY A 29 26.04 0.55 -37.89
C GLY A 29 24.74 1.30 -38.08
N TRP A 30 24.65 2.16 -39.10
CA TRP A 30 23.36 2.65 -39.59
C TRP A 30 22.63 1.51 -40.32
N GLY A 31 21.68 0.89 -39.61
CA GLY A 31 20.70 -0.04 -40.15
C GLY A 31 19.39 0.71 -40.41
N GLN A 32 19.15 0.88 -41.70
CA GLN A 32 18.10 1.60 -42.37
C GLN A 32 16.68 1.01 -42.16
N ASP A 33 15.70 1.92 -42.08
CA ASP A 33 14.27 1.83 -42.41
C ASP A 33 13.45 0.59 -41.99
N THR A 34 12.40 0.80 -41.19
CA THR A 34 11.08 0.21 -41.46
C THR A 34 9.99 1.04 -40.77
N ASP A 35 9.37 1.89 -41.57
CA ASP A 35 7.95 2.21 -41.42
C ASP A 35 7.16 0.90 -41.34
N ALA A 36 6.57 0.66 -40.19
CA ALA A 36 5.52 -0.33 -40.01
C ALA A 36 4.60 0.23 -38.93
N THR A 37 3.56 0.95 -39.37
CA THR A 37 2.27 0.99 -38.68
C THR A 37 1.94 -0.40 -38.16
N ARG A 38 2.22 -0.63 -36.88
CA ARG A 38 1.82 -1.84 -36.16
C ARG A 38 0.45 -1.56 -35.55
N ASP A 39 -0.57 -1.71 -36.38
CA ASP A 39 -1.87 -2.18 -35.91
C ASP A 39 -1.60 -3.51 -35.18
N GLY A 40 -1.86 -3.50 -33.88
CA GLY A 40 -1.48 -4.58 -32.98
C GLY A 40 -2.11 -4.41 -31.61
N ASP A 41 -3.40 -4.71 -31.58
CA ASP A 41 -4.15 -5.29 -30.47
C ASP A 41 -4.35 -4.46 -29.20
N GLU A 42 -5.62 -4.08 -29.06
CA GLU A 42 -6.34 -3.60 -27.90
C GLU A 42 -6.21 -4.59 -26.73
N ASP A 43 -5.20 -4.40 -25.87
CA ASP A 43 -5.21 -4.95 -24.50
C ASP A 43 -4.13 -4.25 -23.65
N SER A 44 -4.09 -2.93 -23.77
CA SER A 44 -3.40 -2.12 -22.78
C SER A 44 -4.44 -1.67 -21.75
N ASP A 45 -4.55 -2.41 -20.64
CA ASP A 45 -4.94 -1.89 -19.32
C ASP A 45 -3.90 -0.86 -18.84
N ALA A 46 -3.53 0.06 -19.74
CA ALA A 46 -2.54 1.09 -19.56
C ALA A 46 -3.24 2.27 -18.95
N TRP A 47 -2.89 2.54 -17.69
CA TRP A 47 -2.98 3.83 -17.05
C TRP A 47 -2.75 4.95 -18.07
N ARG A 48 -3.85 5.54 -18.56
CA ARG A 48 -3.80 6.56 -19.60
C ARG A 48 -3.71 7.91 -18.88
N VAL A 49 -2.54 8.52 -18.96
CA VAL A 49 -2.34 9.91 -18.55
C VAL A 49 -2.60 10.78 -19.77
N THR A 50 -3.72 11.51 -19.76
CA THR A 50 -3.98 12.54 -20.78
C THR A 50 -3.50 13.87 -20.23
N VAL A 51 -2.48 14.45 -20.86
CA VAL A 51 -2.07 15.83 -20.59
C VAL A 51 -2.98 16.73 -21.42
N GLY A 52 -3.86 17.50 -20.76
CA GLY A 52 -4.67 18.51 -21.43
C GLY A 52 -3.78 19.59 -22.02
N GLU A 53 -4.10 20.07 -23.22
CA GLU A 53 -3.37 21.16 -23.88
C GLU A 53 -3.66 22.55 -23.27
N ASP A 54 -4.61 22.62 -22.33
CA ASP A 54 -4.93 23.79 -21.53
C ASP A 54 -4.33 23.67 -20.12
N ASN A 55 -4.16 24.81 -19.44
CA ASN A 55 -3.48 24.98 -18.14
C ASN A 55 -4.23 24.35 -16.95
N ASP A 56 -4.89 23.22 -17.17
CA ASP A 56 -5.46 22.31 -16.18
C ASP A 56 -4.53 21.09 -16.13
N GLY A 57 -3.79 20.95 -15.03
CA GLY A 57 -2.71 19.99 -14.87
C GLY A 57 -3.10 18.52 -15.14
N PRO A 58 -2.12 17.60 -15.18
CA PRO A 58 -2.31 16.24 -15.65
C PRO A 58 -3.39 15.51 -14.83
N THR A 59 -4.50 15.16 -15.48
CA THR A 59 -5.55 14.31 -14.90
C THR A 59 -5.24 12.84 -15.17
N VAL A 60 -5.21 12.05 -14.09
CA VAL A 60 -5.07 10.58 -14.17
C VAL A 60 -6.46 9.97 -14.06
N ALA A 61 -6.91 9.30 -15.12
CA ALA A 61 -8.13 8.51 -15.08
C ALA A 61 -7.82 7.10 -14.55
N VAL A 62 -8.53 6.70 -13.49
CA VAL A 62 -8.44 5.35 -12.91
C VAL A 62 -9.75 4.62 -13.19
N GLY A 63 -9.75 3.75 -14.20
CA GLY A 63 -10.91 2.98 -14.64
C GLY A 63 -11.02 2.89 -16.16
N GLY A 64 -11.64 1.81 -16.65
CA GLY A 64 -11.85 1.55 -18.07
C GLY A 64 -12.72 2.61 -18.78
N PRO A 65 -12.84 2.52 -20.12
CA PRO A 65 -13.47 3.55 -20.96
C PRO A 65 -14.93 3.84 -20.60
N GLU A 66 -15.65 2.93 -19.93
CA GLU A 66 -17.01 3.21 -19.46
C GLU A 66 -17.07 4.28 -18.35
N ARG A 67 -16.03 4.41 -17.51
CA ARG A 67 -16.00 5.38 -16.39
C ARG A 67 -15.62 6.79 -16.84
N ALA A 68 -14.95 6.92 -17.98
CA ALA A 68 -14.52 8.21 -18.52
C ALA A 68 -15.66 9.00 -19.20
N ALA A 69 -16.80 8.36 -19.46
CA ALA A 69 -17.96 8.97 -20.12
C ALA A 69 -19.04 9.49 -19.16
N GLU A 70 -18.87 9.30 -17.85
CA GLU A 70 -19.76 9.87 -16.83
C GLU A 70 -19.38 11.34 -16.62
N GLU A 71 -20.28 12.28 -16.95
CA GLU A 71 -20.11 13.69 -16.61
C GLU A 71 -19.86 13.82 -15.09
N PRO A 72 -18.84 14.58 -14.66
CA PRO A 72 -18.63 14.84 -13.24
C PRO A 72 -19.84 15.64 -12.73
N GLY A 73 -20.72 14.97 -11.99
CA GLY A 73 -21.84 15.63 -11.33
C GLY A 73 -21.33 16.76 -10.46
N GLU A 74 -21.95 17.93 -10.57
CA GLU A 74 -21.58 19.19 -9.89
C GLU A 74 -21.77 19.15 -8.37
N ASP A 75 -22.06 17.99 -7.79
CA ASP A 75 -22.42 17.76 -6.39
C ASP A 75 -21.53 16.68 -5.74
N ASP A 76 -20.21 16.87 -5.68
CA ASP A 76 -19.46 16.37 -4.51
C ASP A 76 -18.09 17.06 -4.36
N GLY A 77 -17.98 17.93 -3.37
CA GLY A 77 -16.73 18.60 -2.96
C GLY A 77 -15.76 17.66 -2.26
N ASN A 78 -15.61 16.43 -2.75
CA ASN A 78 -14.72 15.43 -2.22
C ASN A 78 -13.71 15.02 -3.30
N VAL A 79 -12.51 15.60 -3.24
CA VAL A 79 -11.37 15.30 -4.14
C VAL A 79 -10.93 13.83 -4.13
N ALA A 80 -11.44 13.03 -3.20
CA ALA A 80 -11.14 11.59 -3.08
C ALA A 80 -12.18 10.68 -3.74
N GLY A 81 -13.28 11.23 -4.26
CA GLY A 81 -14.45 10.44 -4.65
C GLY A 81 -15.13 9.76 -3.45
N THR A 82 -16.39 9.37 -3.60
CA THR A 82 -17.07 8.58 -2.58
C THR A 82 -16.57 7.13 -2.68
N LEU A 83 -15.85 6.66 -1.65
CA LEU A 83 -15.56 5.23 -1.47
C LEU A 83 -16.81 4.48 -0.96
N ALA A 84 -17.99 4.86 -1.46
CA ALA A 84 -19.20 4.12 -1.20
C ALA A 84 -19.16 2.86 -2.10
N PRO A 85 -19.26 1.65 -1.52
CA PRO A 85 -19.41 0.45 -2.32
C PRO A 85 -20.62 0.60 -3.26
N GLY A 86 -20.45 0.29 -4.55
CA GLY A 86 -21.54 0.35 -5.54
C GLY A 86 -22.66 -0.67 -5.30
N SER A 87 -22.48 -1.56 -4.31
CA SER A 87 -23.47 -2.52 -3.86
C SER A 87 -23.31 -2.78 -2.35
N PRO A 88 -24.36 -3.25 -1.65
CA PRO A 88 -24.24 -3.68 -0.26
C PRO A 88 -23.14 -4.75 -0.12
N VAL A 89 -22.25 -4.57 0.86
CA VAL A 89 -21.22 -5.58 1.19
C VAL A 89 -21.88 -6.66 2.04
N GLU A 90 -21.96 -7.88 1.50
CA GLU A 90 -22.49 -9.03 2.24
C GLU A 90 -21.45 -9.52 3.27
N PRO A 91 -21.79 -9.60 4.57
CA PRO A 91 -20.89 -10.17 5.56
C PRO A 91 -20.62 -11.66 5.29
N GLY A 92 -19.35 -12.03 5.11
CA GLY A 92 -18.94 -13.43 4.95
C GLY A 92 -18.56 -14.11 6.26
N THR A 93 -18.60 -15.45 6.30
CA THR A 93 -17.99 -16.23 7.39
C THR A 93 -16.47 -16.21 7.27
N PRO A 94 -15.72 -15.89 8.34
CA PRO A 94 -14.26 -15.90 8.28
C PRO A 94 -13.72 -17.33 8.08
N ALA A 95 -12.67 -17.48 7.28
CA ALA A 95 -11.94 -18.74 7.14
C ALA A 95 -11.18 -19.08 8.44
N PRO A 96 -11.07 -20.37 8.82
CA PRO A 96 -10.40 -20.77 10.06
C PRO A 96 -8.91 -20.38 10.07
N GLU A 97 -8.23 -20.39 8.92
CA GLU A 97 -6.84 -19.95 8.77
C GLU A 97 -6.67 -18.47 9.11
N ASN A 98 -7.58 -17.63 8.58
CA ASN A 98 -7.56 -16.19 8.85
C ASN A 98 -7.80 -15.91 10.34
N VAL A 99 -8.71 -16.65 10.97
CA VAL A 99 -8.93 -16.55 12.42
C VAL A 99 -7.69 -16.96 13.19
N ALA A 100 -7.02 -18.05 12.79
CA ALA A 100 -5.80 -18.51 13.44
C ALA A 100 -4.69 -17.45 13.36
N PHE A 101 -4.44 -16.87 12.17
CA PHE A 101 -3.42 -15.83 11.99
C PHE A 101 -3.75 -14.54 12.76
N ALA A 102 -5.01 -14.08 12.69
CA ALA A 102 -5.45 -12.90 13.43
C ALA A 102 -5.32 -13.13 14.95
N THR A 103 -5.69 -14.32 15.44
CA THR A 103 -5.57 -14.68 16.86
C THR A 103 -4.11 -14.73 17.29
N ALA A 104 -3.22 -15.35 16.49
CA ALA A 104 -1.80 -15.42 16.77
C ALA A 104 -1.16 -14.03 16.82
N GLY A 105 -1.51 -13.16 15.86
CA GLY A 105 -1.08 -11.76 15.85
C GLY A 105 -1.56 -11.01 17.10
N ALA A 106 -2.85 -11.15 17.45
CA ALA A 106 -3.42 -10.52 18.64
C ALA A 106 -2.74 -11.00 19.93
N VAL A 107 -2.47 -12.29 20.08
CA VAL A 107 -1.74 -12.84 21.24
C VAL A 107 -0.33 -12.25 21.31
N LEU A 108 0.42 -12.26 20.20
CA LEU A 108 1.77 -11.71 20.16
C LEU A 108 1.77 -10.23 20.55
N THR A 109 0.91 -9.42 19.93
CA THR A 109 0.80 -7.99 20.23
C THR A 109 0.42 -7.75 21.68
N ALA A 110 -0.56 -8.47 22.22
CA ALA A 110 -0.99 -8.31 23.60
C ALA A 110 0.11 -8.68 24.61
N VAL A 111 0.84 -9.77 24.36
CA VAL A 111 1.97 -10.19 25.22
C VAL A 111 3.10 -9.17 25.16
N VAL A 112 3.45 -8.66 23.98
CA VAL A 112 4.48 -7.62 23.81
C VAL A 112 4.10 -6.35 24.57
N LEU A 113 2.87 -5.87 24.40
CA LEU A 113 2.38 -4.68 25.09
C LEU A 113 2.31 -4.89 26.61
N ALA A 114 1.87 -6.06 27.07
CA ALA A 114 1.87 -6.39 28.49
C ALA A 114 3.29 -6.36 29.07
N GLY A 115 4.28 -6.85 28.32
CA GLY A 115 5.68 -6.84 28.74
C GLY A 115 6.31 -5.44 28.87
N ILE A 116 5.71 -4.42 28.27
CA ILE A 116 6.12 -3.02 28.46
C ILE A 116 5.65 -2.48 29.82
N VAL A 117 4.49 -2.93 30.29
CA VAL A 117 3.82 -2.38 31.48
C VAL A 117 4.13 -3.20 32.74
N VAL A 118 4.24 -4.52 32.61
CA VAL A 118 4.46 -5.45 33.73
C VAL A 118 5.47 -6.54 33.36
N PRO A 119 6.23 -7.08 34.33
CA PRO A 119 7.06 -8.26 34.09
C PRO A 119 6.20 -9.45 33.64
N LEU A 120 6.60 -10.10 32.55
CA LEU A 120 5.90 -11.27 32.03
C LEU A 120 6.31 -12.53 32.81
N ASP A 121 5.35 -13.13 33.50
CA ASP A 121 5.46 -14.48 34.03
C ASP A 121 4.59 -15.46 33.22
N PRO A 122 4.82 -16.78 33.32
CA PRO A 122 4.06 -17.78 32.58
C PRO A 122 2.54 -17.70 32.80
N THR A 123 2.10 -17.27 33.99
CA THR A 123 0.67 -17.12 34.31
C THR A 123 0.06 -15.96 33.56
N THR A 124 0.74 -14.81 33.51
CA THR A 124 0.29 -13.63 32.75
C THR A 124 0.19 -13.95 31.26
N VAL A 125 1.23 -14.56 30.69
CA VAL A 125 1.23 -14.97 29.27
C VAL A 125 0.12 -15.98 28.98
N GLY A 126 -0.05 -16.99 29.85
CA GLY A 126 -1.11 -17.98 29.72
C GLY A 126 -2.51 -17.38 29.82
N THR A 127 -2.71 -16.40 30.70
CA THR A 127 -3.99 -15.70 30.86
C THR A 127 -4.35 -14.89 29.63
N ILE A 128 -3.41 -14.08 29.12
CA ILE A 128 -3.59 -13.28 27.89
C ILE A 128 -3.94 -14.20 26.72
N THR A 129 -3.13 -15.24 26.53
CA THR A 129 -3.33 -16.22 25.44
C THR A 129 -4.70 -16.88 25.55
N GLY A 130 -5.05 -17.37 26.75
CA GLY A 130 -6.33 -18.05 27.01
C GLY A 130 -7.54 -17.16 26.74
N VAL A 131 -7.53 -15.92 27.22
CA VAL A 131 -8.63 -14.96 27.02
C VAL A 131 -8.81 -14.65 25.53
N ILE A 132 -7.72 -14.39 24.81
CA ILE A 132 -7.78 -14.04 23.38
C ILE A 132 -8.26 -15.24 22.55
N VAL A 133 -7.72 -16.44 22.79
CA VAL A 133 -8.13 -17.66 22.09
C VAL A 133 -9.60 -17.99 22.36
N LEU A 134 -10.06 -17.88 23.61
CA LEU A 134 -11.46 -18.10 23.95
C LEU A 134 -12.38 -17.08 23.27
N GLY A 135 -11.99 -15.80 23.25
CA GLY A 135 -12.73 -14.75 22.56
C GLY A 135 -12.82 -14.99 21.05
N ALA A 136 -11.69 -15.32 20.42
CA ALA A 136 -11.64 -15.64 18.99
C ALA A 136 -12.50 -16.87 18.65
N ALA A 137 -12.44 -17.93 19.47
CA ALA A 137 -13.26 -19.13 19.28
C ALA A 137 -14.76 -18.84 19.44
N ALA A 138 -15.15 -18.02 20.42
CA ALA A 138 -16.54 -17.62 20.63
C ALA A 138 -17.07 -16.78 19.45
N LEU A 139 -16.27 -15.83 18.96
CA LEU A 139 -16.61 -15.03 17.77
C LEU A 139 -16.72 -15.92 16.52
N TYR A 140 -15.76 -16.82 16.31
CA TYR A 140 -15.81 -17.75 15.18
C TYR A 140 -17.06 -18.61 15.19
N ALA A 141 -17.42 -19.16 16.35
CA ALA A 141 -18.63 -19.95 16.52
C ALA A 141 -19.90 -19.12 16.26
N LEU A 142 -19.90 -17.84 16.65
CA LEU A 142 -21.01 -16.92 16.37
C LEU A 142 -21.15 -16.67 14.86
N PHE A 143 -20.06 -16.37 14.16
CA PHE A 143 -20.07 -16.14 12.70
C PHE A 143 -20.40 -17.39 11.89
N ARG A 144 -20.13 -18.59 12.40
CA ARG A 144 -20.52 -19.86 11.77
C ARG A 144 -22.00 -20.19 11.93
N ARG A 145 -22.69 -19.54 12.87
CA ARG A 145 -24.10 -19.81 13.17
C ARG A 145 -25.04 -19.07 12.21
N PHE A 146 -24.62 -17.91 11.72
CA PHE A 146 -25.37 -17.07 10.80
C PHE A 146 -24.85 -17.26 9.37
#